data_AF-A0A2E4Z6K0-F1
#
_entry.id   AF-A0A2E4Z6K0-F1
#
_cell.length_a   1.000
_cell.length_b   1.000
_cell.length_c   1.000
_cell.angle_alpha   90.00
_cell.angle_beta   90.00
_cell.angle_gamma   90.00
#
_symmetry.space_group_name_H-M   'P 1'
#
loop_
_entity.id
_entity.type
_entity.pdbx_description
1 polymer ?
#
loop_
_entity_poly.entity_id
_entity_poly.type
_entity_poly.pdbx_seq_one_letter_code
_entity_poly.pdbx_strand_id
1 'polypeptide(L)'
;MRAEGWSPYAARLFLEEYGLVTDDYHRTQYEWFADISSVKLNDKVLADRISNYLTGNEYAVTRLRHALDGSNQNDTREAQRAFDERALTLLMKAFDAERATMIYARAHASEPETWIIDGIWVSLDRSDWGDAHLGGYVRNLTIQHPKHQGDSWGV
;
A
#
# COMPACT_ATOMS: atom_id res chain seq x y z
N MET A 1 -8.13 25.51 -8.19
CA MET A 1 -8.80 24.22 -7.94
C MET A 1 -7.93 23.43 -6.99
N ARG A 2 -8.46 22.93 -5.87
CA ARG A 2 -7.72 22.00 -5.00
C ARG A 2 -7.76 20.64 -5.69
N ALA A 3 -6.61 19.97 -5.80
CA ALA A 3 -6.55 18.65 -6.44
C ALA A 3 -7.50 17.67 -5.74
N GLU A 4 -8.31 16.93 -6.51
CA GLU A 4 -9.26 15.95 -6.00
C GLU A 4 -8.58 14.64 -5.54
N GLY A 5 -7.27 14.53 -5.78
CA GLY A 5 -6.39 13.42 -5.42
C GLY A 5 -5.21 13.39 -6.40
N TRP A 6 -4.61 12.20 -6.57
CA TRP A 6 -3.56 11.95 -7.54
C TRP A 6 -4.15 11.56 -8.90
N SER A 7 -3.51 11.98 -9.99
CA SER A 7 -3.92 11.57 -11.35
C SER A 7 -3.82 10.04 -11.50
N PRO A 8 -4.88 9.35 -11.96
CA PRO A 8 -4.83 7.89 -12.15
C PRO A 8 -3.73 7.46 -13.12
N TYR A 9 -3.56 8.21 -14.21
CA TYR A 9 -2.49 7.96 -15.18
C TYR A 9 -1.10 8.08 -14.55
N ALA A 10 -0.85 9.16 -13.80
CA ALA A 10 0.45 9.36 -13.14
C ALA A 10 0.71 8.33 -12.04
N ALA A 11 -0.31 7.93 -11.28
CA ALA A 11 -0.20 6.91 -10.24
C ALA A 11 0.13 5.53 -10.84
N ARG A 12 -0.48 5.18 -11.97
CA ARG A 12 -0.19 3.94 -12.70
C ARG A 12 1.23 3.90 -13.25
N LEU A 13 1.65 4.94 -13.98
CA LEU A 13 3.01 5.03 -14.52
C LEU A 13 4.08 4.88 -13.44
N PHE A 14 3.84 5.49 -12.27
CA PHE A 14 4.74 5.36 -11.15
C PHE A 14 4.89 3.91 -10.69
N LEU A 15 3.80 3.15 -10.57
CA LEU A 15 3.90 1.75 -10.14
C LEU A 15 4.59 0.87 -11.19
N GLU A 16 4.42 1.18 -12.47
CA GLU A 16 5.17 0.51 -13.55
C GLU A 16 6.69 0.66 -13.41
N GLU A 17 7.20 1.82 -12.94
CA GLU A 17 8.63 2.04 -12.70
C GLU A 17 9.24 1.03 -11.70
N TYR A 18 8.40 0.41 -10.84
CA TYR A 18 8.83 -0.58 -9.83
C TYR A 18 8.43 -2.01 -10.21
N GLY A 19 8.09 -2.24 -11.48
CA GLY A 19 7.66 -3.54 -12.00
C GLY A 19 6.27 -3.96 -11.53
N LEU A 20 5.47 -3.00 -11.06
CA LEU A 20 4.12 -3.22 -10.53
C LEU A 20 3.11 -2.70 -11.56
N VAL A 21 3.02 -3.42 -12.69
CA VAL A 21 2.09 -3.07 -13.76
C VAL A 21 0.66 -3.22 -13.24
N THR A 22 -0.11 -2.15 -13.35
CA THR A 22 -1.53 -2.15 -13.02
C THR A 22 -2.35 -2.34 -14.28
N ASP A 23 -3.52 -2.96 -14.13
CA ASP A 23 -4.55 -2.89 -15.16
C ASP A 23 -5.06 -1.44 -15.31
N ASP A 24 -5.91 -1.21 -16.31
CA ASP A 24 -6.54 0.08 -16.52
C ASP A 24 -7.36 0.49 -15.28
N TYR A 25 -7.31 1.77 -14.93
CA TYR A 25 -8.11 2.30 -13.85
C TYR A 25 -9.58 2.41 -14.28
N HIS A 26 -10.45 1.65 -13.65
CA HIS A 26 -11.83 1.46 -14.07
C HIS A 26 -12.81 1.42 -12.89
N ARG A 27 -14.10 1.50 -13.20
CA ARG A 27 -15.17 1.56 -12.21
C ARG A 27 -15.70 0.17 -11.85
N THR A 28 -15.81 -0.10 -10.55
CA THR A 28 -16.65 -1.19 -10.00
C THR A 28 -18.03 -0.69 -9.60
N GLN A 29 -18.84 -1.57 -9.00
CA GLN A 29 -20.10 -1.20 -8.36
C GLN A 29 -19.93 -0.18 -7.23
N TYR A 30 -18.76 -0.12 -6.57
CA TYR A 30 -18.56 0.64 -5.33
C TYR A 30 -17.51 1.76 -5.44
N GLU A 31 -16.41 1.52 -6.16
CA GLU A 31 -15.31 2.49 -6.29
C GLU A 31 -14.62 2.41 -7.65
N TRP A 32 -13.84 3.46 -7.97
CA TRP A 32 -12.87 3.39 -9.06
C TRP A 32 -11.57 2.80 -8.54
N PHE A 33 -10.99 1.87 -9.30
CA PHE A 33 -9.80 1.15 -8.89
C PHE A 33 -8.95 0.71 -10.09
N ALA A 34 -7.70 0.38 -9.83
CA ALA A 34 -6.89 -0.45 -10.70
C ALA A 34 -6.43 -1.68 -9.92
N ASP A 35 -6.68 -2.86 -10.48
CA ASP A 35 -6.11 -4.11 -9.98
C ASP A 35 -4.63 -4.19 -10.36
N ILE A 36 -3.84 -4.81 -9.49
CA ILE A 36 -2.41 -5.00 -9.69
C ILE A 36 -2.12 -6.45 -9.41
N SER A 37 -1.57 -7.12 -10.42
CA SER A 37 -1.11 -8.50 -10.31
C SER A 37 -0.16 -8.64 -9.13
N SER A 38 -0.52 -9.49 -8.17
CA SER A 38 0.36 -9.78 -7.02
C SER A 38 1.70 -10.34 -7.51
N VAL A 39 2.81 -9.73 -7.13
CA VAL A 39 4.15 -10.17 -7.50
C VAL A 39 4.66 -11.14 -6.44
N LYS A 40 5.02 -12.37 -6.86
CA LYS A 40 5.69 -13.32 -5.99
C LYS A 40 7.10 -12.85 -5.68
N LEU A 41 7.49 -12.95 -4.42
CA LEU A 41 8.84 -12.62 -3.96
C LEU A 41 9.76 -13.84 -3.90
N ASN A 42 9.20 -15.05 -3.82
CA ASN A 42 9.97 -16.28 -3.79
C ASN A 42 9.20 -17.46 -4.43
N ASP A 43 9.93 -18.56 -4.67
CA ASP A 43 9.41 -19.78 -5.30
C ASP A 43 8.91 -20.82 -4.29
N LYS A 44 8.58 -20.41 -3.06
CA LYS A 44 8.07 -21.30 -2.02
C LYS A 44 6.63 -21.74 -2.33
N VAL A 45 6.22 -22.87 -1.74
CA VAL A 45 4.86 -23.42 -1.92
C VAL A 45 3.79 -22.40 -1.52
N LEU A 46 3.99 -21.74 -0.37
CA LEU A 46 3.25 -20.57 0.06
C LEU A 46 4.14 -19.35 -0.14
N ALA A 47 4.26 -18.89 -1.39
CA ALA A 47 5.13 -17.78 -1.74
C ALA A 47 4.67 -16.47 -1.07
N ASP A 48 5.63 -15.70 -0.57
CA ASP A 48 5.37 -14.33 -0.14
C ASP A 48 5.03 -13.48 -1.36
N ARG A 49 4.09 -12.55 -1.21
CA ARG A 49 3.57 -11.73 -2.31
C ARG A 49 3.46 -10.28 -1.94
N ILE A 50 3.72 -9.43 -2.91
CA ILE A 50 3.43 -8.00 -2.82
C ILE A 50 2.31 -7.64 -3.77
N SER A 51 1.36 -6.88 -3.25
CA SER A 51 0.23 -6.36 -4.01
C SER A 51 0.12 -4.86 -3.78
N ASN A 52 -0.30 -4.12 -4.80
CA ASN A 52 -0.58 -2.70 -4.67
C ASN A 52 -2.02 -2.45 -5.09
N TYR A 53 -2.64 -1.41 -4.54
CA TYR A 53 -4.01 -1.07 -4.85
C TYR A 53 -4.13 0.43 -5.03
N LEU A 54 -4.68 0.84 -6.16
CA LEU A 54 -5.08 2.21 -6.43
C LEU A 54 -6.59 2.26 -6.31
N THR A 55 -7.13 3.10 -5.41
CA THR A 55 -8.58 3.35 -5.39
C THR A 55 -8.92 4.83 -5.23
N GLY A 56 -10.12 5.19 -5.66
CA GLY A 56 -10.61 6.56 -5.58
C GLY A 56 -11.90 6.79 -6.37
N ASN A 57 -11.94 7.90 -7.09
CA ASN A 57 -13.07 8.31 -7.90
C ASN A 57 -12.69 8.37 -9.39
N GLU A 58 -13.64 8.78 -10.22
CA GLU A 58 -13.50 8.86 -11.69
C GLU A 58 -12.32 9.71 -12.15
N TYR A 59 -12.00 10.76 -11.39
CA TYR A 59 -11.03 11.77 -11.79
C TYR A 59 -9.70 11.63 -11.06
N ALA A 60 -9.68 10.94 -9.92
CA ALA A 60 -8.52 10.88 -9.04
C ALA A 60 -8.42 9.60 -8.21
N VAL A 61 -7.19 9.09 -8.12
CA VAL A 61 -6.79 8.15 -7.08
C VAL A 61 -6.68 8.92 -5.77
N THR A 62 -7.32 8.40 -4.73
CA THR A 62 -7.33 9.03 -3.40
C THR A 62 -6.90 8.09 -2.30
N ARG A 63 -6.63 6.81 -2.62
CA ARG A 63 -6.05 5.83 -1.71
C ARG A 63 -5.04 4.96 -2.46
N LEU A 64 -3.89 4.80 -1.85
CA LEU A 64 -2.80 3.93 -2.27
C LEU A 64 -2.57 2.92 -1.15
N ARG A 65 -2.64 1.62 -1.45
CA ARG A 65 -2.30 0.57 -0.48
C ARG A 65 -1.20 -0.32 -1.03
N HIS A 66 -0.17 -0.54 -0.24
CA HIS A 66 0.89 -1.51 -0.50
C HIS A 66 0.77 -2.64 0.54
N ALA A 67 0.57 -3.87 0.08
CA ALA A 67 0.35 -5.04 0.92
C ALA A 67 1.44 -6.09 0.70
N LEU A 68 1.91 -6.68 1.80
CA LEU A 68 2.72 -7.89 1.81
C LEU A 68 1.90 -9.03 2.43
N ASP A 69 1.65 -10.07 1.65
CA ASP A 69 1.15 -11.35 2.12
C ASP A 69 2.36 -12.27 2.38
N GLY A 70 2.65 -12.56 3.64
CA GLY A 70 3.79 -13.37 4.05
C GLY A 70 3.38 -14.70 4.68
N SER A 71 4.17 -15.76 4.45
CA SER A 71 4.00 -17.04 5.15
C SER A 71 4.91 -17.14 6.37
N ASN A 72 4.39 -17.70 7.47
CA ASN A 72 5.19 -17.96 8.67
C ASN A 72 6.28 -19.03 8.45
N GLN A 73 6.23 -19.78 7.34
CA GLN A 73 7.22 -20.79 6.97
C GLN A 73 8.43 -20.22 6.20
N ASN A 74 8.36 -18.97 5.73
CA ASN A 74 9.37 -18.36 4.89
C ASN A 74 10.37 -17.52 5.70
N ASP A 75 11.56 -17.27 5.13
CA ASP A 75 12.48 -16.26 5.68
C ASP A 75 11.90 -14.87 5.42
N THR A 76 11.52 -14.19 6.50
CA THR A 76 10.84 -12.89 6.42
C THR A 76 11.76 -11.77 5.94
N ARG A 77 13.09 -11.94 5.93
CA ARG A 77 14.02 -10.83 5.64
C ARG A 77 13.90 -10.30 4.22
N GLU A 78 13.75 -11.19 3.24
CA GLU A 78 13.61 -10.80 1.83
C GLU A 78 12.25 -10.11 1.60
N ALA A 79 11.19 -10.70 2.13
CA ALA A 79 9.83 -10.15 2.06
C ALA A 79 9.75 -8.77 2.72
N GLN A 80 10.34 -8.63 3.90
CA GLN A 80 10.41 -7.39 4.66
C GLN A 80 11.17 -6.32 3.88
N ARG A 81 12.37 -6.62 3.38
CA ARG A 81 13.14 -5.67 2.57
C ARG A 81 12.34 -5.21 1.35
N ALA A 82 11.72 -6.14 0.64
CA ALA A 82 10.93 -5.86 -0.55
C ALA A 82 9.71 -4.95 -0.25
N PHE A 83 9.09 -5.12 0.92
CA PHE A 83 8.03 -4.25 1.40
C PHE A 83 8.57 -2.87 1.77
N ASP A 84 9.66 -2.80 2.54
CA ASP A 84 10.23 -1.54 3.04
C ASP A 84 10.67 -0.62 1.90
N GLU A 85 11.34 -1.17 0.89
CA GLU A 85 11.78 -0.43 -0.31
C GLU A 85 10.60 0.22 -1.04
N ARG A 86 9.50 -0.52 -1.20
CA ARG A 86 8.31 -0.06 -1.92
C ARG A 86 7.43 0.86 -1.07
N ALA A 87 7.33 0.60 0.22
CA ALA A 87 6.63 1.44 1.19
C ALA A 87 7.26 2.84 1.26
N LEU A 88 8.59 2.92 1.36
CA LEU A 88 9.31 4.19 1.36
C LEU A 88 9.12 4.93 0.05
N THR A 89 9.24 4.22 -1.07
CA THR A 89 9.01 4.75 -2.42
C THR A 89 7.61 5.37 -2.57
N LEU A 90 6.57 4.70 -2.05
CA LEU A 90 5.20 5.20 -2.07
C LEU A 90 5.06 6.47 -1.22
N LEU A 91 5.67 6.50 -0.04
CA LEU A 91 5.70 7.69 0.82
C LEU A 91 6.41 8.86 0.15
N MET A 92 7.50 8.63 -0.58
CA MET A 92 8.24 9.66 -1.33
C MET A 92 7.44 10.26 -2.50
N LYS A 93 6.29 9.68 -2.87
CA LYS A 93 5.35 10.31 -3.81
C LYS A 93 4.33 11.20 -3.11
N ALA A 94 3.95 10.85 -1.88
CA ALA A 94 3.02 11.65 -1.09
C ALA A 94 3.73 12.79 -0.35
N PHE A 95 5.02 12.61 -0.03
CA PHE A 95 5.85 13.52 0.77
C PHE A 95 7.25 13.63 0.13
N ASP A 96 8.04 14.63 0.52
CA ASP A 96 9.46 14.67 0.16
C ASP A 96 10.27 13.53 0.81
N ALA A 97 11.50 13.31 0.32
CA ALA A 97 12.35 12.19 0.70
C ALA A 97 12.71 12.13 2.19
N GLU A 98 13.00 13.28 2.79
CA GLU A 98 13.35 13.38 4.21
C GLU A 98 12.14 13.01 5.07
N ARG A 99 10.99 13.61 4.75
CA ARG A 99 9.73 13.32 5.44
C ARG A 99 9.31 11.87 5.26
N ALA A 100 9.38 11.32 4.06
CA ALA A 100 9.03 9.92 3.81
C ALA A 100 9.82 8.96 4.70
N THR A 101 11.13 9.19 4.83
CA THR A 101 12.00 8.39 5.71
C THR A 101 11.61 8.53 7.17
N MET A 102 11.34 9.76 7.61
CA MET A 102 10.93 10.05 8.99
C MET A 102 9.57 9.42 9.34
N ILE A 103 8.61 9.49 8.42
CA ILE A 103 7.28 8.88 8.56
C ILE A 103 7.41 7.37 8.62
N TYR A 104 8.19 6.77 7.72
CA TYR A 104 8.38 5.33 7.68
C TYR A 104 9.06 4.79 8.96
N ALA A 105 10.13 5.46 9.41
CA ALA A 105 10.82 5.09 10.65
C ALA A 105 9.90 5.20 11.88
N ARG A 106 9.08 6.25 11.95
CA ARG A 106 8.06 6.39 12.99
C ARG A 106 7.02 5.28 12.89
N ALA A 107 6.55 4.97 11.69
CA ALA A 107 5.51 3.99 11.46
C ALA A 107 5.94 2.59 11.90
N HIS A 108 7.18 2.23 11.58
CA HIS A 108 7.76 0.96 12.01
C HIS A 108 7.93 0.85 13.54
N ALA A 109 8.11 1.96 14.25
CA ALA A 109 8.31 1.95 15.71
C ALA A 109 7.01 1.75 16.52
N SER A 110 5.85 2.00 15.90
CA SER A 110 4.55 2.08 16.59
C SER A 110 3.45 1.25 15.94
N GLU A 111 3.79 0.25 15.12
CA GLU A 111 2.82 -0.57 14.39
C GLU A 111 1.93 -1.42 15.32
N PRO A 112 0.59 -1.40 15.20
CA PRO A 112 -0.21 -0.65 14.23
C PRO A 112 -0.54 0.78 14.70
N GLU A 113 -0.41 1.77 13.82
CA GLU A 113 -0.83 3.14 14.11
C GLU A 113 -1.25 3.87 12.81
N THR A 114 -2.11 4.87 12.98
CA THR A 114 -2.61 5.75 11.91
C THR A 114 -2.25 7.19 12.25
N TRP A 115 -1.71 7.91 11.27
CA TRP A 115 -1.30 9.30 11.42
C TRP A 115 -1.99 10.20 10.40
N ILE A 116 -2.16 11.46 10.77
CA ILE A 116 -2.53 12.54 9.86
C ILE A 116 -1.31 13.44 9.70
N ILE A 117 -0.78 13.53 8.49
CA ILE A 117 0.39 14.36 8.16
C ILE A 117 -0.01 15.25 6.99
N ASP A 118 -0.03 16.57 7.21
CA ASP A 118 -0.51 17.56 6.22
C ASP A 118 -1.91 17.26 5.64
N GLY A 119 -2.76 16.62 6.44
CA GLY A 119 -4.11 16.20 6.05
C GLY A 119 -4.16 14.87 5.27
N ILE A 120 -3.01 14.26 4.96
CA ILE A 120 -2.93 12.92 4.38
C ILE A 120 -2.95 11.89 5.52
N TRP A 121 -3.84 10.92 5.42
CA TRP A 121 -3.87 9.77 6.31
C TRP A 121 -2.81 8.75 5.89
N VAL A 122 -2.00 8.30 6.83
CA VAL A 122 -1.03 7.22 6.64
C VAL A 122 -1.28 6.18 7.70
N SER A 123 -1.39 4.90 7.33
CA SER A 123 -1.46 3.80 8.29
C SER A 123 -0.45 2.72 7.93
N LEU A 124 0.13 2.10 8.96
CA LEU A 124 0.91 0.89 8.85
C LEU A 124 0.30 -0.13 9.81
N ASP A 125 -0.13 -1.27 9.29
CA ASP A 125 -0.76 -2.33 10.06
C ASP A 125 -0.24 -3.71 9.66
N ARG A 126 -0.29 -4.63 10.63
CA ARG A 126 -0.04 -6.05 10.44
C ARG A 126 -1.17 -6.84 11.08
N SER A 127 -1.67 -7.82 10.34
CA SER A 127 -2.65 -8.80 10.81
C SER A 127 -2.13 -10.21 10.56
N ASP A 128 -1.98 -11.00 11.61
CA ASP A 128 -1.59 -12.40 11.53
C ASP A 128 -2.83 -13.30 11.42
N TRP A 129 -2.70 -14.42 10.71
CA TRP A 129 -3.74 -15.44 10.58
C TRP A 129 -3.14 -16.84 10.67
N GLY A 130 -3.93 -17.82 11.10
CA GLY A 130 -3.46 -19.19 11.30
C GLY A 130 -2.51 -19.34 12.50
N ASP A 131 -1.63 -20.34 12.45
CA ASP A 131 -0.64 -20.62 13.49
C ASP A 131 0.81 -20.48 12.96
N ALA A 132 1.80 -20.77 13.80
CA ALA A 132 3.21 -20.66 13.42
C ALA A 132 3.64 -21.58 12.26
N HIS A 133 2.88 -22.65 11.97
CA HIS A 133 3.21 -23.65 10.96
C HIS A 133 2.31 -23.58 9.72
N LEU A 134 1.03 -23.20 9.87
CA LEU A 134 0.04 -23.16 8.78
C LEU A 134 -0.61 -21.77 8.63
N GLY A 135 0.05 -20.74 9.14
CA GLY A 135 -0.39 -19.37 9.08
C GLY A 135 0.49 -18.45 8.24
N GLY A 136 0.15 -17.18 8.32
CA GLY A 136 0.84 -16.09 7.66
C GLY A 136 0.41 -14.76 8.24
N TYR A 137 0.76 -13.71 7.52
CA TYR A 137 0.42 -12.35 7.90
C TYR A 137 0.17 -11.50 6.67
N VAL A 138 -0.61 -10.45 6.86
CA VAL A 138 -0.75 -9.36 5.91
C VAL A 138 -0.19 -8.12 6.58
N ARG A 139 0.71 -7.43 5.90
CA ARG A 139 1.21 -6.11 6.33
C ARG A 139 0.83 -5.07 5.30
N ASN A 140 0.21 -3.97 5.72
CA ASN A 140 -0.28 -2.92 4.82
C ASN A 140 0.32 -1.57 5.17
N LEU A 141 0.85 -0.87 4.17
CA LEU A 141 0.98 0.58 4.19
C LEU A 141 -0.19 1.16 3.39
N THR A 142 -0.99 2.03 4.01
CA THR A 142 -2.03 2.77 3.32
C THR A 142 -1.75 4.26 3.39
N ILE A 143 -1.83 4.95 2.24
CA ILE A 143 -1.79 6.40 2.14
C ILE A 143 -3.10 6.87 1.52
N GLN A 144 -3.84 7.69 2.25
CA GLN A 144 -5.15 8.16 1.84
C GLN A 144 -5.18 9.69 1.80
N HIS A 145 -5.51 10.21 0.63
CA HIS A 145 -5.67 11.63 0.37
C HIS A 145 -6.89 12.17 1.14
N PRO A 146 -6.86 13.41 1.67
CA PRO A 146 -7.96 14.01 2.43
C PRO A 146 -9.28 14.15 1.66
N LYS A 147 -9.26 13.96 0.34
CA LYS A 147 -10.43 13.98 -0.54
C LYS A 147 -11.01 12.60 -0.85
N HIS A 148 -10.48 11.54 -0.26
CA HIS A 148 -11.06 10.21 -0.40
C HIS A 148 -12.52 10.23 0.07
N GLN A 149 -13.43 9.86 -0.82
CA GLN A 149 -14.86 9.72 -0.54
C GLN A 149 -15.20 8.24 -0.76
N GLY A 150 -15.15 7.48 0.33
CA GLY A 150 -15.32 6.03 0.35
C GLY A 150 -14.93 5.54 1.74
N ASP A 151 -15.95 5.17 2.52
CA ASP A 151 -15.90 4.63 3.89
C ASP A 151 -14.71 5.05 4.75
N SER A 152 -14.89 6.18 5.45
CA SER A 152 -14.38 6.28 6.81
C SER A 152 -14.88 5.06 7.57
N TRP A 153 -14.00 4.10 7.85
CA TRP A 153 -14.32 2.99 8.74
C TRP A 153 -14.97 3.58 9.99
N GLY A 154 -16.22 3.19 10.20
CA GLY A 154 -16.98 3.56 11.39
C GLY A 154 -16.20 3.11 12.62
N VAL A 155 -15.91 4.07 13.49
CA VAL A 155 -15.88 3.86 14.93
C VAL A 155 -17.23 4.24 15.51
#